data_AF-H3AH95-F1
#
_entry.id   AF-H3AH95-F1
#
_cell.length_a   1.000
_cell.length_b   1.000
_cell.length_c   1.000
_cell.angle_alpha   90.00
_cell.angle_beta   90.00
_cell.angle_gamma   90.00
#
_symmetry.space_group_name_H-M   'P 1'
#
loop_
_entity.id
_entity.type
_entity.pdbx_description
1 polymer ?
#
loop_
_entity_poly.entity_id
_entity_poly.type
_entity_poly.pdbx_seq_one_letter_code
_entity_poly.pdbx_strand_id
1 'polypeptide(L)'
;LKNWLGSFSYLLCHSGHARKFISRYTSRSYLSPSDSCDHSAVLCSPLLKERTHLNCSAFCWSENLDQCISYLNREVQTLGLPSLYEDGFEGPERGFNLVALVNCAYGLLRLYQETHAKLGSLESEQFKSNNERDFLRSNQVKLKDQIEACQTEAASLQVKEQQLQTKNKNLHILLKTEKEEVLKLRSIISSRATQHSHEMRRKEQELNKVKQRMNHFLMDKRDRRAGMDVLNIVGRADGKRATWKTEKSESKKEEEMYKVLVGNLEKQLKELMAENSELKQLLDHMKRDMHCILASHKASVEEDSFAAALDLEEGEEDLLKEDLSQSCEAVQEQLTRTVRKQWRSLKSHVEKLGAQKRAFLHSCPLNAVESEVISMTDHDKEIAKLKVEIEQSREVISMQQHLLQEHTAALNSSDLPTPLRDSYFLEEQEHLKEEWEMFEEQRKKFELERRNFTEAAIRLGYERQKFEEERALLVKQQFLSLTPFVDHKGTPTWKTMTSFT
;
A
#
# COMPACT_ATOMS: atom_id res chain seq x y z
N LEU A 1 27.90 9.45 -16.37
CA LEU A 1 27.61 8.96 -14.99
C LEU A 1 28.84 8.96 -14.06
N LYS A 2 29.79 9.91 -14.20
CA LYS A 2 30.88 10.13 -13.22
C LYS A 2 31.01 11.59 -12.74
N ASN A 3 30.14 12.49 -13.20
CA ASN A 3 30.20 13.92 -12.85
C ASN A 3 29.09 14.38 -11.91
N TRP A 4 28.30 13.47 -11.33
CA TRP A 4 27.17 13.80 -10.44
C TRP A 4 27.43 13.52 -8.95
N LEU A 5 28.59 12.94 -8.60
CA LEU A 5 28.94 12.64 -7.21
C LEU A 5 29.86 13.69 -6.55
N GLY A 6 30.26 14.74 -7.28
CA GLY A 6 31.11 15.82 -6.76
C GLY A 6 30.34 16.95 -6.06
N SER A 7 29.07 17.16 -6.37
CA SER A 7 28.31 18.32 -5.86
C SER A 7 27.61 18.08 -4.51
N PHE A 8 27.49 16.83 -4.05
CA PHE A 8 26.86 16.54 -2.76
C PHE A 8 27.81 16.68 -1.56
N SER A 9 29.12 16.77 -1.78
CA SER A 9 30.11 16.96 -0.70
C SER A 9 30.29 18.42 -0.27
N TYR A 10 29.82 19.39 -1.06
CA TYR A 10 29.97 20.82 -0.74
C TYR A 10 28.84 21.38 0.14
N LEU A 11 27.69 20.69 0.23
CA LEU A 11 26.54 21.14 1.03
C LEU A 11 26.56 20.63 2.48
N LEU A 12 27.36 19.61 2.81
CA LEU A 12 27.49 19.11 4.17
C LEU A 12 28.44 19.94 5.07
N CYS A 13 29.23 20.84 4.49
CA CYS A 13 30.18 21.67 5.23
C CYS A 13 29.57 22.98 5.79
N HIS A 14 28.32 23.33 5.41
CA HIS A 14 27.62 24.50 5.95
C HIS A 14 26.66 24.20 7.12
N SER A 15 26.56 22.93 7.53
CA SER A 15 25.74 22.49 8.68
C SER A 15 26.19 23.03 10.04
N GLY A 16 27.44 23.52 10.13
CA GLY A 16 27.98 24.15 11.35
C GLY A 16 27.38 25.53 11.64
N HIS A 17 26.92 26.27 10.63
CA HIS A 17 26.31 27.59 10.83
C HIS A 17 24.84 27.49 11.25
N ALA A 18 24.09 26.51 10.72
CA ALA A 18 22.71 26.26 11.14
C ALA A 18 22.61 25.78 12.61
N ARG A 19 23.53 24.92 13.07
CA ARG A 19 23.61 24.53 14.49
C ARG A 19 23.98 25.70 15.42
N LYS A 20 24.85 26.61 14.98
CA LYS A 20 25.21 27.82 15.74
C LYS A 20 24.10 28.89 15.73
N PHE A 21 23.31 28.96 14.66
CA PHE A 21 22.16 29.86 14.54
C PHE A 21 21.00 29.40 15.44
N ILE A 22 20.67 28.11 15.41
CA ILE A 22 19.66 27.52 16.29
C ILE A 22 20.13 27.59 17.75
N SER A 23 21.39 27.24 18.07
CA SER A 23 21.93 27.32 19.43
C SER A 23 21.92 28.76 19.99
N ARG A 24 22.17 29.80 19.18
CA ARG A 24 22.10 31.20 19.64
C ARG A 24 20.67 31.69 19.93
N TYR A 25 19.66 31.12 19.27
CA TYR A 25 18.25 31.48 19.50
C TYR A 25 17.53 30.55 20.48
N THR A 26 18.04 29.33 20.73
CA THR A 26 17.46 28.39 21.71
C THR A 26 18.16 28.42 23.07
N SER A 27 19.36 28.99 23.20
CA SER A 27 20.12 29.01 24.48
C SER A 27 19.87 30.25 25.35
N ARG A 28 18.72 30.91 25.24
CA ARG A 28 18.38 32.03 26.12
C ARG A 28 16.99 31.89 26.70
N SER A 29 16.72 30.77 27.36
CA SER A 29 15.56 30.59 28.26
C SER A 29 15.76 29.34 29.14
N TYR A 30 16.82 29.34 29.95
CA TYR A 30 16.82 28.57 31.21
C TYR A 30 16.49 29.55 32.32
N LEU A 31 15.19 29.78 32.51
CA LEU A 31 14.66 30.22 33.78
C LEU A 31 14.15 28.96 34.46
N SER A 32 14.90 28.49 35.45
CA SER A 32 14.45 27.46 36.38
C SER A 32 13.15 27.90 37.07
N PRO A 33 12.29 26.95 37.47
CA PRO A 33 11.09 27.24 38.22
C PRO A 33 11.50 27.55 39.66
N SER A 34 11.44 28.84 40.04
CA SER A 34 11.47 29.23 41.43
C SER A 34 10.09 28.96 42.02
N ASP A 35 9.95 27.80 42.67
CA ASP A 35 9.00 27.63 43.77
C ASP A 35 9.42 28.59 44.90
N SER A 36 8.71 29.70 45.01
CA SER A 36 8.57 30.44 46.27
C SER A 36 7.33 31.31 46.14
N CYS A 37 6.20 30.71 46.51
CA CYS A 37 5.01 31.45 46.89
C CYS A 37 5.33 32.16 48.22
N ASP A 38 6.05 33.26 48.16
CA ASP A 38 6.24 34.15 49.30
C ASP A 38 5.45 35.43 49.04
N HIS A 39 4.43 35.57 49.89
CA HIS A 39 3.60 36.72 50.14
C HIS A 39 4.28 38.04 49.73
N SER A 40 3.66 38.77 48.80
CA SER A 40 3.90 40.20 48.63
C SER A 40 3.46 40.90 49.91
N ALA A 41 4.40 41.02 50.84
CA ALA A 41 4.33 41.94 51.96
C ALA A 41 4.28 43.35 51.36
N VAL A 42 3.08 43.93 51.38
CA VAL A 42 2.90 45.37 51.27
C VAL A 42 3.82 46.01 52.31
N LEU A 43 4.72 46.88 51.85
CA LEU A 43 5.54 47.74 52.68
C LEU A 43 4.64 48.64 53.53
N CYS A 44 4.25 48.14 54.70
CA CYS A 44 3.73 48.95 55.78
C CYS A 44 4.93 49.64 56.44
N SER A 45 5.06 50.94 56.25
CA SER A 45 6.00 51.76 57.02
C SER A 45 5.74 51.55 58.51
N PRO A 46 6.78 51.33 59.34
CA PRO A 46 6.61 51.17 60.76
C PRO A 46 6.39 52.55 61.34
N LEU A 47 5.39 52.73 62.21
CA LEU A 47 5.40 53.64 63.34
C LEU A 47 3.99 53.62 63.96
N LEU A 48 3.84 52.88 65.05
CA LEU A 48 3.19 53.31 66.28
C LEU A 48 3.37 52.19 67.31
N LYS A 49 4.17 52.48 68.34
CA LYS A 49 4.44 51.59 69.46
C LYS A 49 3.15 51.36 70.26
N GLU A 50 2.97 50.12 70.70
CA GLU A 50 1.91 49.64 71.59
C GLU A 50 1.68 50.52 72.82
N ARG A 51 0.39 50.69 73.17
CA ARG A 51 -0.07 50.70 74.57
C ARG A 51 -1.52 50.22 74.71
N THR A 52 -1.65 49.03 75.30
CA THR A 52 -2.67 48.51 76.22
C THR A 52 -4.14 48.96 76.14
N HIS A 53 -4.98 47.96 75.82
CA HIS A 53 -6.33 47.66 76.35
C HIS A 53 -7.39 48.76 76.41
N LEU A 54 -8.34 48.73 75.47
CA LEU A 54 -9.81 48.81 75.65
C LEU A 54 -10.43 48.87 74.24
N ASN A 55 -11.52 48.13 74.00
CA ASN A 55 -12.21 48.05 72.70
C ASN A 55 -12.40 49.42 72.04
N CYS A 56 -11.67 49.69 70.96
CA CYS A 56 -12.04 50.68 69.95
C CYS A 56 -11.20 50.45 68.68
N SER A 57 -11.74 49.72 67.71
CA SER A 57 -11.14 49.52 66.37
C SER A 57 -11.20 50.78 65.48
N ALA A 58 -11.32 51.95 66.09
CA ALA A 58 -11.54 53.20 65.40
C ALA A 58 -10.21 53.91 65.17
N PHE A 59 -9.96 54.27 63.91
CA PHE A 59 -8.77 55.02 63.49
C PHE A 59 -8.62 56.38 64.21
N CYS A 60 -9.72 56.98 64.66
CA CYS A 60 -9.74 58.30 65.28
C CYS A 60 -10.64 58.33 66.53
N TRP A 61 -10.17 58.98 67.60
CA TRP A 61 -10.86 59.30 68.85
C TRP A 61 -10.47 60.70 69.34
N SER A 62 -11.10 61.21 70.40
CA SER A 62 -11.00 62.63 70.80
C SER A 62 -9.57 63.12 71.12
N GLU A 63 -8.68 62.24 71.57
CA GLU A 63 -7.32 62.60 71.99
C GLU A 63 -6.29 62.55 70.85
N ASN A 64 -6.60 61.87 69.74
CA ASN A 64 -5.67 61.71 68.60
C ASN A 64 -6.14 62.42 67.32
N LEU A 65 -7.23 63.19 67.40
CA LEU A 65 -7.89 63.83 66.26
C LEU A 65 -6.93 64.67 65.40
N ASP A 66 -6.14 65.55 66.00
CA ASP A 66 -5.22 66.44 65.26
C ASP A 66 -4.10 65.65 64.55
N GLN A 67 -3.62 64.59 65.18
CA GLN A 67 -2.60 63.70 64.59
C GLN A 67 -3.20 62.89 63.43
N CYS A 68 -4.42 62.39 63.59
CA CYS A 68 -5.16 61.69 62.55
C CYS A 68 -5.44 62.59 61.35
N ILE A 69 -5.89 63.83 61.56
CA ILE A 69 -6.14 64.80 60.48
C ILE A 69 -4.83 65.14 59.77
N SER A 70 -3.74 65.37 60.51
CA SER A 70 -2.41 65.64 59.93
C SER A 70 -1.91 64.47 59.07
N TYR A 71 -2.10 63.24 59.54
CA TYR A 71 -1.77 62.03 58.79
C TYR A 71 -2.64 61.89 57.53
N LEU A 72 -3.96 62.05 57.68
CA LEU A 72 -4.92 61.92 56.58
C LEU A 72 -4.67 62.98 55.50
N ASN A 73 -4.35 64.21 55.90
CA ASN A 73 -3.91 65.26 54.98
C ASN A 73 -2.65 64.87 54.20
N ARG A 74 -1.65 64.27 54.87
CA ARG A 74 -0.44 63.78 54.19
C ARG A 74 -0.76 62.67 53.18
N GLU A 75 -1.56 61.68 53.55
CA GLU A 75 -1.91 60.57 52.65
C GLU A 75 -2.81 61.01 51.48
N VAL A 76 -3.71 61.96 51.71
CA VAL A 76 -4.52 62.57 50.63
C VAL A 76 -3.62 63.31 49.64
N GLN A 77 -2.63 64.05 50.14
CA GLN A 77 -1.64 64.72 49.30
C GLN A 77 -0.73 63.74 48.54
N THR A 78 -0.31 62.61 49.14
CA THR A 78 0.47 61.58 48.42
C THR A 78 -0.34 60.91 47.31
N LEU A 79 -1.66 60.80 47.47
CA LEU A 79 -2.59 60.35 46.43
C LEU A 79 -2.89 61.44 45.37
N GLY A 80 -2.30 62.64 45.50
CA GLY A 80 -2.44 63.74 44.55
C GLY A 80 -3.70 64.58 44.73
N LEU A 81 -4.38 64.48 45.88
CA LEU A 81 -5.58 65.26 46.21
C LEU A 81 -5.23 66.55 46.98
N PRO A 82 -6.13 67.56 46.98
CA PRO A 82 -5.88 68.86 47.62
C PRO A 82 -5.68 68.77 49.14
N SER A 83 -4.97 69.75 49.71
CA SER A 83 -4.79 69.88 51.17
C SER A 83 -6.12 70.10 51.90
N LEU A 84 -6.24 69.52 53.11
CA LEU A 84 -7.38 69.69 54.01
C LEU A 84 -7.34 71.01 54.81
N TYR A 85 -6.22 71.72 54.74
CA TYR A 85 -6.02 73.03 55.38
C TYR A 85 -6.15 74.15 54.36
N GLU A 86 -6.72 75.28 54.78
CA GLU A 86 -6.82 76.49 53.95
C GLU A 86 -5.45 77.17 53.75
N ASP A 87 -5.16 77.53 52.50
CA ASP A 87 -4.04 78.41 52.12
C ASP A 87 -4.47 79.89 52.23
N GLY A 88 -4.89 80.30 53.44
CA GLY A 88 -5.19 81.70 53.75
C GLY A 88 -3.94 82.40 54.28
N PHE A 89 -3.47 83.44 53.60
CA PHE A 89 -2.55 84.40 54.20
C PHE A 89 -3.33 85.25 55.21
N GLU A 90 -2.86 85.28 56.46
CA GLU A 90 -3.33 86.08 57.62
C GLU A 90 -4.20 85.34 58.66
N GLY A 91 -3.53 84.69 59.62
CA GLY A 91 -4.10 84.21 60.88
C GLY A 91 -3.25 83.08 61.50
N PRO A 92 -3.07 83.01 62.84
CA PRO A 92 -2.21 82.02 63.49
C PRO A 92 -2.84 80.61 63.59
N GLU A 93 -4.08 80.43 63.14
CA GLU A 93 -4.76 79.14 63.13
C GLU A 93 -4.99 78.72 61.68
N ARG A 94 -4.15 77.79 61.18
CA ARG A 94 -4.43 77.06 59.93
C ARG A 94 -5.70 76.23 60.15
N GLY A 95 -6.84 76.83 59.85
CA GLY A 95 -8.14 76.21 60.05
C GLY A 95 -8.30 74.95 59.21
N PHE A 96 -8.76 73.88 59.84
CA PHE A 96 -9.21 72.69 59.13
C PHE A 96 -10.46 73.04 58.30
N ASN A 97 -10.45 72.75 57.00
CA ASN A 97 -11.55 73.07 56.13
C ASN A 97 -12.43 71.83 55.88
N LEU A 98 -13.66 71.86 56.40
CA LEU A 98 -14.62 70.78 56.24
C LEU A 98 -15.06 70.57 54.78
N VAL A 99 -15.14 71.64 53.99
CA VAL A 99 -15.46 71.56 52.55
C VAL A 99 -14.32 70.87 51.80
N ALA A 100 -13.07 71.18 52.14
CA ALA A 100 -11.90 70.49 51.60
C ALA A 100 -11.94 68.99 51.96
N LEU A 101 -12.32 68.64 53.19
CA LEU A 101 -12.52 67.24 53.59
C LEU A 101 -13.59 66.52 52.78
N VAL A 102 -14.78 67.11 52.63
CA VAL A 102 -15.88 66.47 51.88
C VAL A 102 -15.51 66.28 50.41
N ASN A 103 -14.87 67.28 49.80
CA ASN A 103 -14.38 67.17 48.43
C ASN A 103 -13.26 66.14 48.29
N CYS A 104 -12.34 66.05 49.26
CA CYS A 104 -11.31 65.01 49.29
C CYS A 104 -11.91 63.61 49.45
N ALA A 105 -12.92 63.45 50.31
CA ALA A 105 -13.63 62.18 50.48
C ALA A 105 -14.33 61.75 49.18
N TYR A 106 -14.98 62.69 48.47
CA TYR A 106 -15.53 62.43 47.14
C TYR A 106 -14.44 62.06 46.12
N GLY A 107 -13.31 62.78 46.12
CA GLY A 107 -12.16 62.48 45.27
C GLY A 107 -11.57 61.09 45.52
N LEU A 108 -11.45 60.67 46.78
CA LEU A 108 -11.02 59.32 47.16
C LEU A 108 -12.00 58.24 46.69
N LEU A 109 -13.31 58.45 46.88
CA LEU A 109 -14.33 57.51 46.40
C LEU A 109 -14.28 57.35 44.88
N ARG A 110 -14.12 58.46 44.15
CA ARG A 110 -13.98 58.44 42.70
C ARG A 110 -12.70 57.74 42.27
N LEU A 111 -11.57 58.04 42.89
CA LEU A 111 -10.28 57.39 42.62
C LEU A 111 -10.35 55.89 42.89
N TYR A 112 -11.01 55.48 43.98
CA TYR A 112 -11.25 54.07 44.31
C TYR A 112 -12.08 53.37 43.22
N GLN A 113 -13.18 53.99 42.78
CA GLN A 113 -14.03 53.42 41.72
C GLN A 113 -13.27 53.30 40.39
N GLU A 114 -12.51 54.34 40.01
CA GLU A 114 -11.72 54.33 38.76
C GLU A 114 -10.57 53.31 38.81
N THR A 115 -9.88 53.19 39.94
CA THR A 115 -8.80 52.19 40.10
C THR A 115 -9.36 50.77 40.13
N HIS A 116 -10.49 50.53 40.81
CA HIS A 116 -11.15 49.24 40.82
C HIS A 116 -11.67 48.84 39.43
N ALA A 117 -12.21 49.79 38.65
CA ALA A 117 -12.63 49.53 37.27
C ALA A 117 -11.43 49.16 36.37
N LYS A 118 -10.31 49.88 36.51
CA LYS A 118 -9.06 49.57 35.80
C LYS A 118 -8.52 48.20 36.19
N LEU A 119 -8.52 47.87 37.48
CA LEU A 119 -8.10 46.55 37.97
C LEU A 119 -8.92 45.43 37.31
N GLY A 120 -10.25 45.54 37.30
CA GLY A 120 -11.11 44.53 36.67
C GLY A 120 -10.88 44.40 35.16
N SER A 121 -10.53 45.49 34.47
CA SER A 121 -10.16 45.44 33.05
C SER A 121 -8.84 44.69 32.82
N LEU A 122 -7.84 44.91 33.68
CA LEU A 122 -6.54 44.25 33.62
C LEU A 122 -6.66 42.75 33.96
N GLU A 123 -7.47 42.39 34.97
CA GLU A 123 -7.75 41.00 35.32
C GLU A 123 -8.45 40.26 34.16
N SER A 124 -9.38 40.93 33.47
CA SER A 124 -10.06 40.38 32.30
C SER A 124 -9.11 40.17 31.12
N GLU A 125 -8.21 41.11 30.88
CA GLU A 125 -7.17 40.99 29.86
C GLU A 125 -6.16 39.89 30.19
N GLN A 126 -5.74 39.81 31.45
CA GLN A 126 -4.87 38.75 31.95
C GLN A 126 -5.49 37.36 31.75
N PHE A 127 -6.78 37.22 32.06
CA PHE A 127 -7.50 35.96 31.85
C PHE A 127 -7.56 35.58 30.37
N LYS A 128 -7.87 36.55 29.48
CA LYS A 128 -7.87 36.33 28.02
C LYS A 128 -6.50 35.89 27.50
N SER A 129 -5.45 36.61 27.89
CA SER A 129 -4.06 36.29 27.51
C SER A 129 -3.65 34.91 28.04
N ASN A 130 -4.05 34.54 29.25
CA ASN A 130 -3.75 33.22 29.80
C ASN A 130 -4.43 32.10 29.00
N ASN A 131 -5.69 32.28 28.62
CA ASN A 131 -6.41 31.31 27.78
C ASN A 131 -5.78 31.16 26.40
N GLU A 132 -5.36 32.26 25.78
CA GLU A 132 -4.63 32.23 24.51
C GLU A 132 -3.30 31.47 24.65
N ARG A 133 -2.55 31.73 25.72
CA ARG A 133 -1.31 31.02 26.02
C ARG A 133 -1.51 29.53 26.21
N ASP A 134 -2.59 29.12 26.89
CA ASP A 134 -2.91 27.70 27.09
C ASP A 134 -3.37 27.02 25.79
N PHE A 135 -4.12 27.73 24.95
CA PHE A 135 -4.46 27.27 23.59
C PHE A 135 -3.22 27.08 22.72
N LEU A 136 -2.32 28.07 22.70
CA LEU A 136 -1.05 27.98 21.97
C LEU A 136 -0.18 26.83 22.50
N ARG A 137 -0.13 26.62 23.82
CA ARG A 137 0.58 25.47 24.42
C ARG A 137 0.00 24.14 23.95
N SER A 138 -1.34 24.00 23.94
CA SER A 138 -2.00 22.78 23.46
C SER A 138 -1.67 22.50 21.99
N ASN A 139 -1.73 23.52 21.13
CA ASN A 139 -1.36 23.38 19.73
C ASN A 139 0.13 23.06 19.54
N GLN A 140 1.00 23.67 20.34
CA GLN A 140 2.43 23.38 20.33
C GLN A 140 2.70 21.89 20.64
N VAL A 141 2.00 21.32 21.63
CA VAL A 141 2.13 19.89 21.95
C VAL A 141 1.65 19.03 20.79
N LYS A 142 0.45 19.30 20.23
CA LYS A 142 -0.07 18.54 19.09
C LYS A 142 0.87 18.56 17.87
N LEU A 143 1.44 19.72 17.55
CA LEU A 143 2.39 19.85 16.45
C LEU A 143 3.69 19.10 16.74
N LYS A 144 4.17 19.09 17.99
CA LYS A 144 5.33 18.28 18.38
C LYS A 144 5.06 16.80 18.20
N ASP A 145 3.90 16.31 18.66
CA ASP A 145 3.52 14.90 18.52
C ASP A 145 3.43 14.48 17.04
N GLN A 146 2.91 15.36 16.17
CA GLN A 146 2.87 15.12 14.73
C GLN A 146 4.27 15.08 14.11
N ILE A 147 5.17 15.97 14.53
CA ILE A 147 6.57 15.96 14.08
C ILE A 147 7.27 14.68 14.52
N GLU A 148 7.10 14.27 15.77
CA GLU A 148 7.68 13.03 16.30
C GLU A 148 7.13 11.80 15.56
N ALA A 149 5.82 11.73 15.32
CA ALA A 149 5.20 10.67 14.52
C ALA A 149 5.79 10.62 13.10
N CYS A 150 5.84 11.75 12.42
CA CYS A 150 6.41 11.86 11.07
C CYS A 150 7.91 11.46 11.04
N GLN A 151 8.69 11.84 12.06
CA GLN A 151 10.09 11.45 12.19
C GLN A 151 10.26 9.93 12.37
N THR A 152 9.42 9.30 13.19
CA THR A 152 9.46 7.84 13.37
C THR A 152 9.08 7.09 12.08
N GLU A 153 8.08 7.59 11.35
CA GLU A 153 7.69 7.02 10.06
C GLU A 153 8.82 7.16 9.03
N ALA A 154 9.43 8.34 8.92
CA ALA A 154 10.56 8.60 8.04
C ALA A 154 11.75 7.68 8.34
N ALA A 155 12.08 7.47 9.62
CA ALA A 155 13.12 6.52 10.01
C ALA A 155 12.77 5.09 9.59
N SER A 156 11.51 4.68 9.74
CA SER A 156 11.05 3.35 9.31
C SER A 156 11.14 3.15 7.79
N LEU A 157 10.80 4.18 7.02
CA LEU A 157 10.90 4.19 5.55
C LEU A 157 12.36 4.14 5.10
N GLN A 158 13.24 4.88 5.75
CA GLN A 158 14.67 4.87 5.47
C GLN A 158 15.29 3.48 5.66
N VAL A 159 14.89 2.74 6.71
CA VAL A 159 15.34 1.36 6.94
C VAL A 159 14.85 0.43 5.82
N LYS A 160 13.57 0.54 5.42
CA LYS A 160 13.00 -0.23 4.30
C LYS A 160 13.72 0.07 2.99
N GLU A 161 14.05 1.34 2.73
CA GLU A 161 14.79 1.76 1.55
C GLU A 161 16.19 1.11 1.52
N GLN A 162 16.94 1.16 2.63
CA GLN A 162 18.25 0.51 2.72
C GLN A 162 18.16 -1.00 2.49
N GLN A 163 17.11 -1.65 3.00
CA GLN A 163 16.86 -3.08 2.76
C GLN A 163 16.58 -3.38 1.28
N LEU A 164 15.78 -2.54 0.61
CA LEU A 164 15.52 -2.70 -0.83
C LEU A 164 16.78 -2.42 -1.66
N GLN A 165 17.57 -1.42 -1.29
CA GLN A 165 18.84 -1.11 -1.95
C GLN A 165 19.83 -2.28 -1.85
N THR A 166 19.95 -2.91 -0.68
CA THR A 166 20.82 -4.09 -0.51
C THR A 166 20.32 -5.30 -1.32
N LYS A 167 19.01 -5.56 -1.32
CA LYS A 167 18.40 -6.59 -2.19
C LYS A 167 18.68 -6.33 -3.67
N ASN A 168 18.53 -5.08 -4.13
CA ASN A 168 18.78 -4.71 -5.52
C ASN A 168 20.26 -4.91 -5.90
N LYS A 169 21.20 -4.50 -5.02
CA LYS A 169 22.64 -4.77 -5.21
C LYS A 169 22.92 -6.27 -5.33
N ASN A 170 22.32 -7.10 -4.49
CA ASN A 170 22.50 -8.55 -4.54
C ASN A 170 21.96 -9.15 -5.85
N LEU A 171 20.76 -8.73 -6.28
CA LEU A 171 20.19 -9.15 -7.56
C LEU A 171 21.06 -8.70 -8.74
N HIS A 172 21.65 -7.51 -8.68
CA HIS A 172 22.55 -7.03 -9.72
C HIS A 172 23.81 -7.88 -9.83
N ILE A 173 24.38 -8.28 -8.68
CA ILE A 173 25.53 -9.20 -8.63
C ILE A 173 25.14 -10.56 -9.26
N LEU A 174 24.01 -11.14 -8.85
CA LEU A 174 23.53 -12.41 -9.39
C LEU A 174 23.29 -12.33 -10.91
N LEU A 175 22.65 -11.26 -11.37
CA LEU A 175 22.44 -11.06 -12.81
C LEU A 175 23.76 -10.97 -13.57
N LYS A 176 24.79 -10.35 -12.96
CA LYS A 176 26.12 -10.27 -13.56
C LYS A 176 26.78 -11.65 -13.65
N THR A 177 26.70 -12.46 -12.60
CA THR A 177 27.26 -13.82 -12.60
C THR A 177 26.58 -14.70 -13.65
N GLU A 178 25.24 -14.69 -13.71
CA GLU A 178 24.47 -15.43 -14.71
C GLU A 178 24.82 -15.00 -16.15
N LYS A 179 25.01 -13.70 -16.40
CA LYS A 179 25.47 -13.21 -17.71
C LYS A 179 26.85 -13.74 -18.08
N GLU A 180 27.78 -13.78 -17.12
CA GLU A 180 29.11 -14.35 -17.34
C GLU A 180 29.05 -15.85 -17.64
N GLU A 181 28.16 -16.60 -16.96
CA GLU A 181 27.94 -18.02 -17.24
C GLU A 181 27.34 -18.27 -18.61
N VAL A 182 26.32 -17.51 -19.01
CA VAL A 182 25.74 -17.59 -20.36
C VAL A 182 26.80 -17.31 -21.43
N LEU A 183 27.67 -16.32 -21.23
CA LEU A 183 28.76 -16.03 -22.15
C LEU A 183 29.77 -17.20 -22.24
N LYS A 184 30.13 -17.81 -21.10
CA LYS A 184 30.99 -19.00 -21.07
C LYS A 184 30.36 -20.17 -21.82
N LEU A 185 29.09 -20.47 -21.57
CA LEU A 185 28.36 -21.56 -22.24
C LEU A 185 28.25 -21.31 -23.74
N ARG A 186 27.96 -20.07 -24.16
CA ARG A 186 27.91 -19.70 -25.58
C ARG A 186 29.26 -19.90 -26.27
N SER A 187 30.36 -19.58 -25.59
CA SER A 187 31.72 -19.83 -26.09
C SER A 187 31.98 -21.32 -26.28
N ILE A 188 31.60 -22.17 -25.30
CA ILE A 188 31.74 -23.63 -25.37
C ILE A 188 30.88 -24.22 -26.51
N ILE A 189 29.64 -23.76 -26.68
CA ILE A 189 28.77 -24.23 -27.77
C ILE A 189 29.38 -23.88 -29.13
N SER A 190 29.90 -22.66 -29.28
CA SER A 190 30.56 -22.21 -30.51
C SER A 190 31.81 -23.05 -30.82
N SER A 191 32.69 -23.28 -29.85
CA SER A 191 33.88 -24.10 -30.03
C SER A 191 33.55 -25.56 -30.34
N ARG A 192 32.49 -26.10 -29.72
CA ARG A 192 32.02 -27.46 -30.02
C ARG A 192 31.43 -27.57 -31.42
N ALA A 193 30.70 -26.55 -31.88
CA ALA A 193 30.16 -26.52 -33.25
C ALA A 193 31.27 -26.49 -34.30
N THR A 194 32.34 -25.72 -34.09
CA THR A 194 33.50 -25.71 -35.00
C THR A 194 34.22 -27.05 -34.97
N GLN A 195 34.45 -27.64 -33.79
CA GLN A 195 35.06 -28.97 -33.67
C GLN A 195 34.27 -30.05 -34.42
N HIS A 196 32.95 -30.10 -34.24
CA HIS A 196 32.08 -31.03 -34.97
C HIS A 196 32.11 -30.82 -36.48
N SER A 197 32.12 -29.56 -36.94
CA SER A 197 32.25 -29.24 -38.36
C SER A 197 33.56 -29.78 -38.96
N HIS A 198 34.68 -29.62 -38.23
CA HIS A 198 35.97 -30.19 -38.64
C HIS A 198 35.96 -31.73 -38.66
N GLU A 199 35.37 -32.36 -37.65
CA GLU A 199 35.26 -33.83 -37.59
C GLU A 199 34.38 -34.38 -38.72
N MET A 200 33.25 -33.72 -39.01
CA MET A 200 32.36 -34.09 -40.11
C MET A 200 33.07 -33.99 -41.46
N ARG A 201 33.82 -32.91 -41.72
CA ARG A 201 34.63 -32.77 -42.94
C ARG A 201 35.69 -33.87 -43.05
N ARG A 202 36.34 -34.25 -41.95
CA ARG A 202 37.31 -35.36 -41.94
C ARG A 202 36.63 -36.69 -42.31
N LYS A 203 35.49 -37.00 -41.69
CA LYS A 203 34.72 -38.23 -41.99
C LYS A 203 34.22 -38.25 -43.45
N GLU A 204 33.77 -37.10 -43.96
CA GLU A 204 33.35 -36.96 -45.35
C GLU A 204 34.52 -37.22 -46.33
N GLN A 205 35.71 -36.71 -46.03
CA GLN A 205 36.92 -36.99 -46.81
C GLN A 205 37.30 -38.48 -46.78
N GLU A 206 37.19 -39.14 -45.63
CA GLU A 206 37.45 -40.58 -45.50
C GLU A 206 36.42 -41.41 -46.28
N LEU A 207 35.14 -41.06 -46.19
CA LEU A 207 34.07 -41.69 -46.98
C LEU A 207 34.34 -41.54 -48.48
N ASN A 208 34.73 -40.34 -48.92
CA ASN A 208 35.09 -40.10 -50.31
C ASN A 208 36.29 -40.93 -50.77
N LYS A 209 37.33 -41.10 -49.94
CA LYS A 209 38.46 -41.99 -50.23
C LYS A 209 38.02 -43.44 -50.37
N VAL A 210 37.16 -43.94 -49.48
CA VAL A 210 36.63 -45.31 -49.55
C VAL A 210 35.78 -45.49 -50.81
N LYS A 211 34.92 -44.52 -51.12
CA LYS A 211 34.10 -44.49 -52.34
C LYS A 211 34.97 -44.53 -53.61
N GLN A 212 36.05 -43.76 -53.66
CA GLN A 212 37.01 -43.77 -54.77
C GLN A 212 37.70 -45.14 -54.92
N ARG A 213 38.16 -45.75 -53.82
CA ARG A 213 38.74 -47.11 -53.87
C ARG A 213 37.73 -48.15 -54.37
N MET A 214 36.48 -48.08 -53.89
CA MET A 214 35.40 -48.96 -54.34
C MET A 214 35.15 -48.79 -55.84
N ASN A 215 35.02 -47.54 -56.31
CA ASN A 215 34.84 -47.25 -57.73
C ASN A 215 36.00 -47.77 -58.57
N HIS A 216 37.25 -47.59 -58.11
CA HIS A 216 38.42 -48.16 -58.77
C HIS A 216 38.33 -49.69 -58.87
N PHE A 217 37.99 -50.40 -57.79
CA PHE A 217 37.75 -51.85 -57.84
C PHE A 217 36.63 -52.25 -58.78
N LEU A 218 35.55 -51.47 -58.87
CA LEU A 218 34.44 -51.73 -59.77
C LEU A 218 34.82 -51.50 -61.25
N MET A 219 35.66 -50.50 -61.53
CA MET A 219 36.21 -50.24 -62.87
C MET A 219 37.20 -51.34 -63.29
N ASP A 220 38.14 -51.72 -62.42
CA ASP A 220 39.09 -52.82 -62.66
C ASP A 220 38.37 -54.15 -62.94
N LYS A 221 37.23 -54.42 -62.29
CA LYS A 221 36.40 -55.61 -62.56
C LYS A 221 35.63 -55.54 -63.88
N ARG A 222 35.38 -54.34 -64.42
CA ARG A 222 34.71 -54.17 -65.71
C ARG A 222 35.67 -54.44 -66.87
N ASP A 223 36.93 -54.04 -66.73
CA ASP A 223 37.99 -54.34 -67.70
C ASP A 223 38.45 -55.80 -67.63
N ARG A 224 38.23 -56.49 -66.50
CA ARG A 224 38.41 -57.94 -66.35
C ARG A 224 37.15 -58.76 -66.66
N ARG A 225 36.26 -58.32 -67.56
CA ARG A 225 35.24 -59.22 -68.15
C ARG A 225 35.87 -60.20 -69.15
N ALA A 226 36.79 -61.02 -68.66
CA ALA A 226 37.04 -62.38 -69.10
C ALA A 226 36.93 -63.23 -67.83
N GLY A 227 36.03 -64.21 -67.83
CA GLY A 227 35.40 -64.80 -66.65
C GLY A 227 36.35 -65.27 -65.53
N MET A 228 35.87 -65.11 -64.30
CA MET A 228 36.35 -65.86 -63.14
C MET A 228 35.14 -66.26 -62.31
N ASP A 229 34.86 -67.57 -62.29
CA ASP A 229 33.94 -68.19 -61.35
C ASP A 229 34.50 -68.04 -59.93
N VAL A 230 33.66 -67.55 -59.02
CA VAL A 230 34.00 -67.39 -57.62
C VAL A 230 33.76 -68.73 -56.91
N LEU A 231 34.82 -69.55 -56.84
CA LEU A 231 34.81 -70.81 -56.10
C LEU A 231 35.13 -70.67 -54.60
N ASN A 232 35.25 -69.45 -54.07
CA ASN A 232 35.43 -69.26 -52.64
C ASN A 232 34.67 -68.04 -52.11
N ILE A 233 33.69 -68.31 -51.25
CA ILE A 233 32.95 -67.31 -50.49
C ILE A 233 33.93 -66.68 -49.51
N VAL A 234 34.27 -65.41 -49.72
CA VAL A 234 35.10 -64.63 -48.80
C VAL A 234 34.33 -64.44 -47.48
N GLY A 235 34.74 -65.17 -46.45
CA GLY A 235 34.43 -64.84 -45.07
C GLY A 235 35.00 -63.46 -44.73
N ARG A 236 34.27 -62.65 -43.97
CA ARG A 236 34.76 -61.36 -43.47
C ARG A 236 36.12 -61.53 -42.78
N ALA A 237 37.00 -60.53 -42.92
CA ALA A 237 38.35 -60.53 -42.34
C ALA A 237 38.42 -60.62 -40.79
N ASP A 238 37.27 -60.58 -40.09
CA ASP A 238 37.13 -60.81 -38.63
C ASP A 238 36.60 -62.22 -38.30
N GLY A 239 36.48 -63.13 -39.27
CA GLY A 239 36.05 -64.53 -39.05
C GLY A 239 34.60 -64.72 -38.58
N LYS A 240 33.83 -63.66 -38.36
CA LYS A 240 32.43 -63.73 -37.87
C LYS A 240 31.43 -63.61 -39.02
N ARG A 241 30.49 -64.57 -39.07
CA ARG A 241 29.34 -64.62 -39.99
C ARG A 241 28.43 -63.41 -39.71
N ALA A 242 27.85 -62.80 -40.75
CA ALA A 242 26.75 -61.84 -40.56
C ALA A 242 25.61 -62.59 -39.86
N THR A 243 25.39 -62.31 -38.58
CA THR A 243 24.27 -62.85 -37.83
C THR A 243 23.03 -62.13 -38.32
N TRP A 244 22.22 -62.82 -39.12
CA TRP A 244 20.80 -62.51 -39.29
C TRP A 244 20.18 -62.31 -37.91
N LYS A 245 19.13 -61.48 -37.81
CA LYS A 245 18.40 -61.29 -36.56
C LYS A 245 18.03 -62.66 -35.97
N THR A 246 18.81 -63.11 -35.00
CA THR A 246 18.56 -64.34 -34.27
C THR A 246 17.60 -64.01 -33.13
N GLU A 247 16.73 -64.95 -32.77
CA GLU A 247 15.82 -64.86 -31.63
C GLU A 247 16.50 -64.32 -30.36
N LYS A 248 17.76 -64.71 -30.11
CA LYS A 248 18.59 -64.20 -29.00
C LYS A 248 18.91 -62.70 -29.06
N SER A 249 18.91 -62.10 -30.25
CA SER A 249 19.16 -60.65 -30.45
C SER A 249 17.88 -59.81 -30.44
N GLU A 250 16.73 -60.40 -30.78
CA GLU A 250 15.42 -59.75 -30.55
C GLU A 250 15.00 -59.89 -29.08
N SER A 251 15.21 -61.04 -28.46
CA SER A 251 15.00 -61.27 -27.03
C SER A 251 15.77 -60.27 -26.16
N LYS A 252 17.03 -59.95 -26.48
CA LYS A 252 17.79 -58.89 -25.77
C LYS A 252 17.21 -57.48 -25.93
N LYS A 253 16.67 -57.16 -27.10
CA LYS A 253 16.03 -55.84 -27.34
C LYS A 253 14.67 -55.75 -26.66
N GLU A 254 13.94 -56.86 -26.63
CA GLU A 254 12.68 -56.99 -25.91
C GLU A 254 12.91 -56.89 -24.40
N GLU A 255 13.98 -57.52 -23.88
CA GLU A 255 14.42 -57.40 -22.49
C GLU A 255 14.80 -55.95 -22.13
N GLU A 256 15.54 -55.25 -22.99
CA GLU A 256 15.84 -53.82 -22.82
C GLU A 256 14.57 -52.96 -22.83
N MET A 257 13.60 -53.26 -23.70
CA MET A 257 12.31 -52.59 -23.76
C MET A 257 11.48 -52.82 -22.47
N TYR A 258 11.37 -54.08 -22.01
CA TYR A 258 10.68 -54.40 -20.76
C TYR A 258 11.36 -53.73 -19.57
N LYS A 259 12.70 -53.65 -19.56
CA LYS A 259 13.44 -52.95 -18.51
C LYS A 259 13.12 -51.46 -18.47
N VAL A 260 12.99 -50.80 -19.62
CA VAL A 260 12.56 -49.39 -19.69
C VAL A 260 11.11 -49.23 -19.23
N LEU A 261 10.20 -50.12 -19.64
CA LEU A 261 8.80 -50.08 -19.23
C LEU A 261 8.65 -50.25 -17.71
N VAL A 262 9.33 -51.25 -17.13
CA VAL A 262 9.35 -51.50 -15.68
C VAL A 262 9.93 -50.29 -14.95
N GLY A 263 11.04 -49.72 -15.44
CA GLY A 263 11.63 -48.51 -14.85
C GLY A 263 10.68 -47.31 -14.87
N ASN A 264 9.88 -47.14 -15.92
CA ASN A 264 8.86 -46.10 -15.99
C ASN A 264 7.70 -46.35 -15.02
N LEU A 265 7.22 -47.59 -14.88
CA LEU A 265 6.19 -47.96 -13.92
C LEU A 265 6.67 -47.78 -12.47
N GLU A 266 7.90 -48.17 -12.16
CA GLU A 266 8.53 -47.93 -10.86
C GLU A 266 8.65 -46.44 -10.54
N LYS A 267 8.97 -45.62 -11.54
CA LYS A 267 9.01 -44.16 -11.40
C LYS A 267 7.62 -43.59 -11.10
N GLN A 268 6.60 -44.00 -11.85
CA GLN A 268 5.21 -43.58 -11.61
C GLN A 268 4.71 -44.03 -10.23
N LEU A 269 5.06 -45.23 -9.79
CA LEU A 269 4.71 -45.70 -8.45
C LEU A 269 5.38 -44.85 -7.35
N LYS A 270 6.65 -44.46 -7.54
CA LYS A 270 7.36 -43.56 -6.62
C LYS A 270 6.72 -42.17 -6.57
N GLU A 271 6.35 -41.62 -7.72
CA GLU A 271 5.64 -40.33 -7.81
C GLU A 271 4.28 -40.40 -7.09
N LEU A 272 3.48 -41.44 -7.34
CA LEU A 272 2.21 -41.66 -6.63
C LEU A 272 2.39 -41.84 -5.12
N MET A 273 3.44 -42.53 -4.67
CA MET A 273 3.74 -42.66 -3.24
C MET A 273 4.13 -41.30 -2.62
N ALA A 274 4.87 -40.47 -3.34
CA ALA A 274 5.22 -39.12 -2.90
C ALA A 274 3.96 -38.24 -2.80
N GLU A 275 3.13 -38.20 -3.82
CA GLU A 275 1.85 -37.48 -3.82
C GLU A 275 0.92 -37.96 -2.69
N ASN A 276 0.82 -39.27 -2.45
CA ASN A 276 0.03 -39.81 -1.35
C ASN A 276 0.58 -39.38 0.01
N SER A 277 1.91 -39.29 0.16
CA SER A 277 2.53 -38.78 1.39
C SER A 277 2.26 -37.28 1.59
N GLU A 278 2.26 -36.47 0.53
CA GLU A 278 1.92 -35.05 0.57
C GLU A 278 0.44 -34.84 0.92
N LEU A 279 -0.45 -35.64 0.33
CA LEU A 279 -1.88 -35.62 0.66
C LEU A 279 -2.15 -35.99 2.12
N LYS A 280 -1.42 -36.98 2.67
CA LYS A 280 -1.49 -37.31 4.09
C LYS A 280 -1.00 -36.16 4.97
N GLN A 281 0.11 -35.52 4.60
CA GLN A 281 0.61 -34.34 5.33
C GLN A 281 -0.37 -33.17 5.29
N LEU A 282 -1.02 -32.92 4.15
CA LEU A 282 -2.05 -31.89 4.02
C LEU A 282 -3.27 -32.21 4.87
N LEU A 283 -3.72 -33.47 4.88
CA LEU A 283 -4.82 -33.92 5.73
C LEU A 283 -4.48 -33.74 7.22
N ASP A 284 -3.27 -34.09 7.64
CA ASP A 284 -2.81 -33.90 9.03
C ASP A 284 -2.67 -32.42 9.40
N HIS A 285 -2.28 -31.57 8.44
CA HIS A 285 -2.26 -30.13 8.63
C HIS A 285 -3.67 -29.57 8.79
N MET A 286 -4.60 -29.92 7.89
CA MET A 286 -6.00 -29.53 8.00
C MET A 286 -6.65 -30.04 9.29
N LYS A 287 -6.35 -31.27 9.71
CA LYS A 287 -6.82 -31.84 10.99
C LYS A 287 -6.31 -31.01 12.17
N ARG A 288 -5.04 -30.60 12.16
CA ARG A 288 -4.46 -29.72 13.19
C ARG A 288 -5.12 -28.35 13.19
N ASP A 289 -5.29 -27.73 12.02
CA ASP A 289 -5.94 -26.42 11.92
C ASP A 289 -7.39 -26.46 12.40
N MET A 290 -8.15 -27.49 12.01
CA MET A 290 -9.50 -27.73 12.51
C MET A 290 -9.50 -27.95 14.03
N HIS A 291 -8.54 -28.69 14.57
CA HIS A 291 -8.41 -28.87 16.03
C HIS A 291 -8.09 -27.53 16.73
N CYS A 292 -7.22 -26.69 16.18
CA CYS A 292 -6.91 -25.35 16.69
C CYS A 292 -8.14 -24.43 16.66
N ILE A 293 -8.90 -24.42 15.57
CA ILE A 293 -10.13 -23.62 15.44
C ILE A 293 -11.18 -24.09 16.47
N LEU A 294 -11.35 -25.39 16.63
CA LEU A 294 -12.31 -25.96 17.61
C LEU A 294 -11.85 -25.74 19.06
N ALA A 295 -10.55 -25.85 19.36
CA ALA A 295 -9.99 -25.57 20.68
C ALA A 295 -10.10 -24.08 21.03
N SER A 296 -9.87 -23.18 20.06
CA SER A 296 -10.10 -21.74 20.20
C SER A 296 -11.58 -21.42 20.47
N HIS A 297 -12.50 -22.15 19.83
CA HIS A 297 -13.93 -22.02 20.08
C HIS A 297 -14.38 -22.58 21.45
N LYS A 298 -13.60 -23.52 22.01
CA LYS A 298 -13.79 -24.07 23.37
C LYS A 298 -13.20 -23.17 24.45
N ALA A 299 -12.15 -22.40 24.16
CA ALA A 299 -11.62 -21.36 25.06
C ALA A 299 -12.52 -20.10 25.11
N SER A 300 -13.40 -19.92 24.14
CA SER A 300 -14.41 -18.84 24.10
C SER A 300 -15.71 -19.18 24.87
N VAL A 301 -15.87 -20.41 25.34
CA VAL A 301 -17.07 -20.88 26.07
C VAL A 301 -16.60 -21.74 27.23
N GLU A 302 -16.64 -21.14 28.44
CA GLU A 302 -16.42 -21.71 29.78
C GLU A 302 -15.01 -21.47 30.39
N GLU A 303 -14.90 -20.35 31.12
CA GLU A 303 -14.34 -20.44 32.48
C GLU A 303 -15.29 -21.32 33.30
N ASP A 304 -14.97 -22.61 33.46
CA ASP A 304 -15.10 -23.33 34.73
C ASP A 304 -14.70 -24.82 34.61
N SER A 305 -14.00 -25.27 35.66
CA SER A 305 -13.85 -26.66 36.11
C SER A 305 -12.82 -27.59 35.41
N PHE A 306 -11.66 -27.60 36.05
CA PHE A 306 -10.99 -28.76 36.66
C PHE A 306 -10.23 -29.79 35.81
N ALA A 307 -9.00 -29.99 36.27
CA ALA A 307 -8.02 -30.96 35.85
C ALA A 307 -8.45 -32.40 36.12
N ALA A 308 -8.06 -33.32 35.24
CA ALA A 308 -7.64 -34.66 35.67
C ALA A 308 -6.69 -35.24 34.63
N ALA A 309 -5.44 -35.36 35.05
CA ALA A 309 -4.43 -36.14 34.39
C ALA A 309 -4.51 -37.61 34.85
N LEU A 310 -3.91 -38.48 34.03
CA LEU A 310 -3.26 -39.77 34.34
C LEU A 310 -3.98 -41.08 33.99
N ASP A 311 -3.18 -41.88 33.27
CA ASP A 311 -3.01 -43.33 33.27
C ASP A 311 -4.15 -44.26 32.87
N LEU A 312 -3.93 -45.01 31.77
CA LEU A 312 -3.69 -46.45 31.85
C LEU A 312 -3.11 -47.00 30.53
N GLU A 313 -2.22 -47.97 30.70
CA GLU A 313 -1.35 -48.61 29.70
C GLU A 313 -2.05 -49.55 28.70
N GLU A 314 -1.23 -49.91 27.71
CA GLU A 314 -1.29 -50.95 26.68
C GLU A 314 -2.23 -52.15 26.89
N GLY A 315 -2.97 -52.46 25.82
CA GLY A 315 -3.37 -53.82 25.47
C GLY A 315 -4.84 -53.97 25.08
N GLU A 316 -5.20 -53.72 23.81
CA GLU A 316 -6.33 -54.39 23.12
C GLU A 316 -6.45 -53.86 21.67
N GLU A 317 -5.61 -54.41 20.78
CA GLU A 317 -5.50 -53.98 19.39
C GLU A 317 -6.63 -54.49 18.47
N ASP A 318 -7.59 -55.25 18.99
CA ASP A 318 -8.68 -55.86 18.18
C ASP A 318 -10.12 -55.42 18.56
N LEU A 319 -10.32 -54.65 19.64
CA LEU A 319 -11.63 -54.04 19.98
C LEU A 319 -11.76 -52.57 19.56
N LEU A 320 -10.64 -51.93 19.20
CA LEU A 320 -10.60 -50.52 18.79
C LEU A 320 -11.16 -50.27 17.38
N LYS A 321 -11.28 -51.30 16.53
CA LYS A 321 -11.72 -51.13 15.14
C LYS A 321 -13.23 -50.92 15.01
N GLU A 322 -14.00 -51.49 15.94
CA GLU A 322 -15.47 -51.38 15.96
C GLU A 322 -15.92 -50.14 16.75
N ASP A 323 -15.23 -49.81 17.84
CA ASP A 323 -15.48 -48.60 18.65
C ASP A 323 -15.02 -47.30 17.94
N LEU A 324 -13.91 -47.31 17.18
CA LEU A 324 -13.56 -46.19 16.29
C LEU A 324 -14.54 -46.05 15.13
N SER A 325 -15.11 -47.14 14.61
CA SER A 325 -16.07 -47.06 13.50
C SER A 325 -17.40 -46.45 13.98
N GLN A 326 -17.88 -46.83 15.16
CA GLN A 326 -19.06 -46.23 15.78
C GLN A 326 -18.81 -44.78 16.22
N SER A 327 -17.62 -44.46 16.73
CA SER A 327 -17.20 -43.09 17.04
C SER A 327 -17.10 -42.23 15.78
N CYS A 328 -16.58 -42.78 14.67
CA CYS A 328 -16.50 -42.09 13.39
C CYS A 328 -17.89 -41.83 12.78
N GLU A 329 -18.79 -42.81 12.82
CA GLU A 329 -20.18 -42.62 12.39
C GLU A 329 -20.92 -41.60 13.27
N ALA A 330 -20.74 -41.65 14.60
CA ALA A 330 -21.32 -40.68 15.52
C ALA A 330 -20.80 -39.25 15.26
N VAL A 331 -19.49 -39.09 15.01
CA VAL A 331 -18.87 -37.81 14.63
C VAL A 331 -19.35 -37.34 13.26
N GLN A 332 -19.50 -38.25 12.29
CA GLN A 332 -20.03 -37.95 10.97
C GLN A 332 -21.49 -37.52 11.04
N GLU A 333 -22.31 -38.18 11.84
CA GLU A 333 -23.70 -37.78 12.08
C GLU A 333 -23.78 -36.44 12.80
N GLN A 334 -22.93 -36.20 13.81
CA GLN A 334 -22.86 -34.93 14.53
C GLN A 334 -22.42 -33.79 13.61
N LEU A 335 -21.44 -34.02 12.74
CA LEU A 335 -21.03 -33.07 11.71
C LEU A 335 -22.18 -32.79 10.75
N THR A 336 -22.87 -33.83 10.28
CA THR A 336 -24.00 -33.69 9.35
C THR A 336 -25.17 -32.95 10.02
N ARG A 337 -25.46 -33.21 11.30
CA ARG A 337 -26.45 -32.46 12.09
C ARG A 337 -26.06 -30.99 12.24
N THR A 338 -24.78 -30.70 12.47
CA THR A 338 -24.25 -29.34 12.65
C THR A 338 -24.29 -28.56 11.35
N VAL A 339 -23.83 -29.15 10.24
CA VAL A 339 -23.91 -28.55 8.89
C VAL A 339 -25.37 -28.30 8.50
N ARG A 340 -26.29 -29.25 8.76
CA ARG A 340 -27.73 -29.03 8.53
C ARG A 340 -28.29 -27.90 9.39
N LYS A 341 -27.84 -27.75 10.64
CA LYS A 341 -28.26 -26.64 11.52
C LYS A 341 -27.75 -25.30 11.00
N GLN A 342 -26.48 -25.22 10.60
CA GLN A 342 -25.88 -24.04 10.00
C GLN A 342 -26.56 -23.67 8.67
N TRP A 343 -26.83 -24.66 7.81
CA TRP A 343 -27.56 -24.47 6.56
C TRP A 343 -28.98 -23.95 6.79
N ARG A 344 -29.71 -24.47 7.78
CA ARG A 344 -31.04 -23.95 8.15
C ARG A 344 -30.99 -22.52 8.69
N SER A 345 -29.97 -22.19 9.49
CA SER A 345 -29.75 -20.84 10.00
C SER A 345 -29.46 -19.86 8.85
N LEU A 346 -28.52 -20.22 7.96
CA LEU A 346 -28.16 -19.44 6.78
C LEU A 346 -29.35 -19.27 5.83
N LYS A 347 -30.08 -20.37 5.55
CA LYS A 347 -31.28 -20.35 4.72
C LYS A 347 -32.33 -19.40 5.30
N SER A 348 -32.58 -19.47 6.61
CA SER A 348 -33.50 -18.54 7.28
C SER A 348 -33.01 -17.09 7.20
N HIS A 349 -31.71 -16.85 7.34
CA HIS A 349 -31.13 -15.50 7.23
C HIS A 349 -31.24 -14.95 5.79
N VAL A 350 -30.98 -15.78 4.79
CA VAL A 350 -31.15 -15.43 3.36
C VAL A 350 -32.63 -15.20 3.02
N GLU A 351 -33.54 -16.01 3.55
CA GLU A 351 -34.98 -15.80 3.40
C GLU A 351 -35.44 -14.50 4.07
N LYS A 352 -34.89 -14.16 5.25
CA LYS A 352 -35.14 -12.88 5.93
C LYS A 352 -34.60 -11.69 5.15
N LEU A 353 -33.37 -11.77 4.62
CA LEU A 353 -32.80 -10.74 3.74
C LEU A 353 -33.59 -10.61 2.44
N GLY A 354 -34.05 -11.73 1.87
CA GLY A 354 -34.92 -11.74 0.69
C GLY A 354 -36.32 -11.20 0.97
N ALA A 355 -36.87 -11.43 2.16
CA ALA A 355 -38.13 -10.83 2.61
C ALA A 355 -37.96 -9.33 2.90
N GLN A 356 -36.83 -8.91 3.49
CA GLN A 356 -36.48 -7.51 3.72
C GLN A 356 -36.27 -6.75 2.40
N LYS A 357 -35.60 -7.38 1.42
CA LYS A 357 -35.43 -6.83 0.06
C LYS A 357 -36.75 -6.77 -0.69
N ARG A 358 -37.62 -7.78 -0.56
CA ARG A 358 -38.97 -7.76 -1.15
C ARG A 358 -39.87 -6.72 -0.48
N ALA A 359 -39.80 -6.56 0.84
CA ALA A 359 -40.53 -5.51 1.57
C ALA A 359 -40.04 -4.10 1.19
N PHE A 360 -38.73 -3.94 0.95
CA PHE A 360 -38.15 -2.70 0.43
C PHE A 360 -38.61 -2.40 -1.01
N LEU A 361 -38.73 -3.43 -1.86
CA LEU A 361 -39.23 -3.28 -3.24
C LEU A 361 -40.75 -3.05 -3.30
N HIS A 362 -41.53 -3.64 -2.39
CA HIS A 362 -42.99 -3.46 -2.34
C HIS A 362 -43.43 -2.08 -1.80
N SER A 363 -42.50 -1.26 -1.30
CA SER A 363 -42.73 0.12 -0.85
C SER A 363 -42.83 1.15 -1.98
N CYS A 364 -42.54 0.77 -3.23
CA CYS A 364 -42.59 1.68 -4.39
C CYS A 364 -43.47 1.09 -5.50
N PRO A 365 -44.60 1.72 -5.87
CA PRO A 365 -45.45 1.23 -6.94
C PRO A 365 -44.99 1.80 -8.28
N LEU A 366 -44.46 0.97 -9.18
CA LEU A 366 -44.73 1.11 -10.62
C LEU A 366 -44.34 -0.13 -11.44
N ASN A 367 -45.39 -0.82 -11.89
CA ASN A 367 -45.64 -1.52 -13.16
C ASN A 367 -44.49 -2.19 -13.94
N ALA A 368 -44.75 -3.47 -14.20
CA ALA A 368 -44.06 -4.41 -15.07
C ALA A 368 -44.02 -4.00 -16.55
N VAL A 369 -42.93 -4.37 -17.25
CA VAL A 369 -42.93 -5.26 -18.43
C VAL A 369 -41.57 -5.98 -18.47
N GLU A 370 -41.63 -7.29 -18.67
CA GLU A 370 -40.51 -8.24 -18.77
C GLU A 370 -39.75 -8.12 -20.09
N SER A 371 -38.42 -8.11 -20.04
CA SER A 371 -37.51 -8.96 -20.85
C SER A 371 -36.07 -8.43 -20.73
N GLU A 372 -35.20 -9.19 -20.06
CA GLU A 372 -33.73 -9.10 -20.13
C GLU A 372 -33.09 -7.73 -19.77
N VAL A 373 -33.37 -7.23 -18.56
CA VAL A 373 -32.82 -5.96 -18.03
C VAL A 373 -32.16 -6.18 -16.66
N ILE A 374 -30.97 -6.79 -16.65
CA ILE A 374 -30.06 -6.75 -15.48
C ILE A 374 -28.69 -6.30 -15.98
N SER A 375 -28.56 -5.00 -16.26
CA SER A 375 -27.28 -4.27 -16.27
C SER A 375 -27.48 -2.77 -16.53
N MET A 376 -28.51 -2.36 -17.27
CA MET A 376 -28.68 -0.95 -17.67
C MET A 376 -29.08 -0.04 -16.51
N THR A 377 -30.05 -0.46 -15.67
CA THR A 377 -30.57 0.40 -14.59
C THR A 377 -29.57 0.66 -13.46
N ASP A 378 -28.65 -0.26 -13.18
CA ASP A 378 -27.64 -0.03 -12.12
C ASP A 378 -26.48 0.85 -12.62
N HIS A 379 -26.07 0.71 -13.89
CA HIS A 379 -25.12 1.63 -14.50
C HIS A 379 -25.73 3.03 -14.61
N ASP A 380 -27.02 3.14 -14.96
CA ASP A 380 -27.71 4.44 -15.01
C ASP A 380 -27.83 5.10 -13.63
N LYS A 381 -28.06 4.32 -12.56
CA LYS A 381 -28.05 4.82 -11.18
C LYS A 381 -26.65 5.25 -10.74
N GLU A 382 -25.63 4.49 -11.09
CA GLU A 382 -24.24 4.84 -10.78
C GLU A 382 -23.80 6.10 -11.52
N ILE A 383 -24.16 6.23 -12.80
CA ILE A 383 -23.93 7.45 -13.59
C ILE A 383 -24.68 8.64 -12.99
N ALA A 384 -25.94 8.46 -12.55
CA ALA A 384 -26.69 9.53 -11.89
C ALA A 384 -26.05 9.94 -10.55
N LYS A 385 -25.56 8.98 -9.76
CA LYS A 385 -24.87 9.23 -8.50
C LYS A 385 -23.55 9.98 -8.72
N LEU A 386 -22.72 9.53 -9.67
CA LEU A 386 -21.47 10.19 -10.01
C LEU A 386 -21.68 11.61 -10.55
N LYS A 387 -22.77 11.85 -11.31
CA LYS A 387 -23.11 13.21 -11.76
C LYS A 387 -23.44 14.14 -10.59
N VAL A 388 -24.18 13.66 -9.60
CA VAL A 388 -24.50 14.45 -8.40
C VAL A 388 -23.23 14.72 -7.58
N GLU A 389 -22.36 13.73 -7.42
CA GLU A 389 -21.08 13.87 -6.71
C GLU A 389 -20.13 14.83 -7.42
N ILE A 390 -20.09 14.81 -8.76
CA ILE A 390 -19.36 15.79 -9.57
C ILE A 390 -19.90 17.20 -9.34
N GLU A 391 -21.22 17.39 -9.30
CA GLU A 391 -21.79 18.72 -9.08
C GLU A 391 -21.51 19.23 -7.66
N GLN A 392 -21.60 18.36 -6.65
CA GLN A 392 -21.22 18.70 -5.28
C GLN A 392 -19.73 19.05 -5.15
N SER A 393 -18.85 18.30 -5.82
CA SER A 393 -17.42 18.63 -5.82
C SER A 393 -17.15 19.98 -6.51
N ARG A 394 -17.89 20.32 -7.58
CA ARG A 394 -17.81 21.63 -8.24
C ARG A 394 -18.25 22.77 -7.34
N GLU A 395 -19.33 22.59 -6.59
CA GLU A 395 -19.80 23.59 -5.61
C GLU A 395 -18.75 23.82 -4.51
N VAL A 396 -18.15 22.76 -3.98
CA VAL A 396 -17.07 22.85 -2.98
C VAL A 396 -15.85 23.57 -3.57
N ILE A 397 -15.44 23.22 -4.79
CA ILE A 397 -14.31 23.87 -5.47
C ILE A 397 -14.61 25.36 -5.72
N SER A 398 -15.83 25.70 -6.12
CA SER A 398 -16.25 27.09 -6.32
C SER A 398 -16.22 27.88 -5.01
N MET A 399 -16.69 27.30 -3.91
CA MET A 399 -16.63 27.92 -2.59
C MET A 399 -15.19 28.08 -2.09
N GLN A 400 -14.33 27.07 -2.28
CA GLN A 400 -12.90 27.16 -1.97
C GLN A 400 -12.22 28.26 -2.78
N GLN A 401 -12.52 28.38 -4.08
CA GLN A 401 -12.00 29.45 -4.93
C GLN A 401 -12.47 30.84 -4.47
N HIS A 402 -13.74 30.98 -4.06
CA HIS A 402 -14.25 32.24 -3.52
C HIS A 402 -13.52 32.63 -2.23
N LEU A 403 -13.36 31.70 -1.28
CA LEU A 403 -12.64 31.95 -0.03
C LEU A 403 -11.16 32.29 -0.25
N LEU A 404 -10.50 31.63 -1.21
CA LEU A 404 -9.13 31.98 -1.60
C LEU A 404 -9.07 33.38 -2.22
N GLN A 405 -10.04 33.76 -3.07
CA GLN A 405 -10.11 35.10 -3.64
C GLN A 405 -10.35 36.17 -2.58
N GLU A 406 -11.24 35.91 -1.62
CA GLU A 406 -11.52 36.80 -0.48
C GLU A 406 -10.31 36.95 0.43
N HIS A 407 -9.62 35.84 0.75
CA HIS A 407 -8.37 35.86 1.52
C HIS A 407 -7.24 36.57 0.75
N THR A 408 -7.15 36.41 -0.57
CA THR A 408 -6.16 37.11 -1.40
C THR A 408 -6.46 38.61 -1.47
N ALA A 409 -7.73 38.98 -1.57
CA ALA A 409 -8.17 40.38 -1.54
C ALA A 409 -7.91 41.04 -0.17
N ALA A 410 -8.15 40.31 0.93
CA ALA A 410 -7.83 40.75 2.29
C ALA A 410 -6.31 40.91 2.48
N LEU A 411 -5.50 39.99 1.96
CA LEU A 411 -4.03 40.07 2.02
C LEU A 411 -3.45 41.21 1.16
N ASN A 412 -4.13 41.58 0.07
CA ASN A 412 -3.79 42.75 -0.75
C ASN A 412 -4.15 44.09 -0.08
N SER A 413 -4.99 44.08 0.97
CA SER A 413 -5.38 45.26 1.74
C SER A 413 -4.55 45.46 3.02
N SER A 414 -3.68 44.52 3.36
CA SER A 414 -2.83 44.56 4.56
C SER A 414 -1.39 44.97 4.19
N ASP A 415 -0.87 46.00 4.86
CA ASP A 415 0.50 46.51 4.75
C ASP A 415 1.55 45.49 5.26
N LEU A 416 1.80 44.42 4.49
CA LEU A 416 2.92 43.51 4.72
C LEU A 416 3.95 43.64 3.58
N PRO A 417 5.26 43.66 3.85
CA PRO A 417 6.29 43.90 2.83
C PRO A 417 6.23 42.90 1.67
N THR A 418 6.02 43.42 0.45
CA THR A 418 5.95 42.74 -0.85
C THR A 418 7.05 41.70 -1.15
N PRO A 419 8.35 41.89 -0.83
CA PRO A 419 9.39 40.98 -1.30
C PRO A 419 9.45 39.62 -0.59
N LEU A 420 8.86 39.47 0.60
CA LEU A 420 8.73 38.17 1.29
C LEU A 420 7.45 37.42 0.88
N ARG A 421 6.45 38.16 0.39
CA ARG A 421 5.23 37.59 -0.18
C ARG A 421 5.50 37.02 -1.57
N ASP A 422 6.26 37.72 -2.40
CA ASP A 422 6.48 37.27 -3.78
C ASP A 422 7.48 36.11 -3.89
N SER A 423 8.42 35.94 -2.95
CA SER A 423 9.45 34.89 -3.05
C SER A 423 8.92 33.47 -2.79
N TYR A 424 7.99 33.30 -1.84
CA TYR A 424 7.40 32.00 -1.52
C TYR A 424 6.37 31.57 -2.58
N PHE A 425 5.62 32.53 -3.12
CA PHE A 425 4.66 32.29 -4.19
C PHE A 425 5.34 31.95 -5.52
N LEU A 426 6.53 32.47 -5.79
CA LEU A 426 7.30 32.13 -7.00
C LEU A 426 7.80 30.68 -6.99
N GLU A 427 8.34 30.21 -5.86
CA GLU A 427 8.80 28.82 -5.71
C GLU A 427 7.64 27.83 -5.80
N GLU A 428 6.51 28.14 -5.15
CA GLU A 428 5.29 27.33 -5.24
C GLU A 428 4.66 27.36 -6.64
N GLN A 429 4.69 28.50 -7.32
CA GLN A 429 4.24 28.64 -8.70
C GLN A 429 5.12 27.87 -9.69
N GLU A 430 6.44 27.86 -9.47
CA GLU A 430 7.38 27.07 -10.28
C GLU A 430 7.15 25.57 -10.06
N HIS A 431 6.99 25.14 -8.80
CA HIS A 431 6.68 23.75 -8.47
C HIS A 431 5.35 23.27 -9.07
N LEU A 432 4.28 24.07 -8.97
CA LEU A 432 2.99 23.77 -9.59
C LEU A 432 3.08 23.69 -11.12
N LYS A 433 3.94 24.51 -11.73
CA LYS A 433 4.18 24.47 -13.17
C LYS A 433 4.92 23.20 -13.58
N GLU A 434 5.92 22.78 -12.81
CA GLU A 434 6.61 21.51 -13.02
C GLU A 434 5.66 20.32 -12.86
N GLU A 435 4.83 20.29 -11.81
CA GLU A 435 3.80 19.26 -11.63
C GLU A 435 2.80 19.25 -12.79
N TRP A 436 2.36 20.41 -13.26
CA TRP A 436 1.47 20.53 -14.39
C TRP A 436 2.10 19.99 -15.69
N GLU A 437 3.37 20.31 -15.95
CA GLU A 437 4.12 19.77 -17.08
C GLU A 437 4.23 18.23 -16.99
N MET A 438 4.50 17.70 -15.80
CA MET A 438 4.53 16.26 -15.54
C MET A 438 3.16 15.58 -15.79
N PHE A 439 2.06 16.20 -15.35
CA PHE A 439 0.71 15.70 -15.62
C PHE A 439 0.38 15.75 -17.11
N GLU A 440 0.78 16.81 -17.80
CA GLU A 440 0.56 16.97 -19.24
C GLU A 440 1.35 15.92 -20.04
N GLU A 441 2.57 15.58 -19.61
CA GLU A 441 3.33 14.47 -20.18
C GLU A 441 2.66 13.12 -19.93
N GLN A 442 2.16 12.86 -18.72
CA GLN A 442 1.41 11.65 -18.43
C GLN A 442 0.14 11.55 -19.28
N ARG A 443 -0.61 12.65 -19.42
CA ARG A 443 -1.79 12.75 -20.27
C ARG A 443 -1.46 12.39 -21.72
N LYS A 444 -0.37 12.92 -22.27
CA LYS A 444 0.11 12.57 -23.63
C LYS A 444 0.49 11.09 -23.75
N LYS A 445 1.12 10.50 -22.73
CA LYS A 445 1.44 9.05 -22.71
C LYS A 445 0.18 8.21 -22.73
N PHE A 446 -0.82 8.54 -21.90
CA PHE A 446 -2.10 7.84 -21.91
C PHE A 446 -2.87 7.99 -23.23
N GLU A 447 -2.82 9.18 -23.85
CA GLU A 447 -3.41 9.36 -25.17
C GLU A 447 -2.74 8.48 -26.23
N LEU A 448 -1.40 8.40 -26.21
CA LEU A 448 -0.65 7.53 -27.12
C LEU A 448 -0.99 6.06 -26.88
N GLU A 449 -1.00 5.63 -25.63
CA GLU A 449 -1.35 4.27 -25.26
C GLU A 449 -2.77 3.91 -25.70
N ARG A 450 -3.73 4.83 -25.50
CA ARG A 450 -5.11 4.68 -25.96
C ARG A 450 -5.19 4.54 -27.48
N ARG A 451 -4.42 5.33 -28.24
CA ARG A 451 -4.34 5.19 -29.71
C ARG A 451 -3.78 3.83 -30.09
N ASN A 452 -2.70 3.38 -29.44
CA ASN A 452 -2.09 2.08 -29.69
C ASN A 452 -3.05 0.92 -29.39
N PHE A 453 -3.80 0.98 -28.28
CA PHE A 453 -4.83 -0.02 -27.97
C PHE A 453 -5.97 -0.03 -28.98
N THR A 454 -6.40 1.15 -29.42
CA THR A 454 -7.45 1.28 -30.44
C THR A 454 -6.97 0.67 -31.76
N GLU A 455 -5.75 0.95 -32.18
CA GLU A 455 -5.15 0.39 -33.39
C GLU A 455 -4.96 -1.13 -33.29
N ALA A 456 -4.50 -1.62 -32.14
CA ALA A 456 -4.37 -3.06 -31.88
C ALA A 456 -5.74 -3.77 -31.93
N ALA A 457 -6.78 -3.17 -31.37
CA ALA A 457 -8.15 -3.70 -31.43
C ALA A 457 -8.69 -3.74 -32.87
N ILE A 458 -8.45 -2.68 -33.66
CA ILE A 458 -8.82 -2.64 -35.08
C ILE A 458 -8.07 -3.75 -35.85
N ARG A 459 -6.76 -3.90 -35.61
CA ARG A 459 -5.95 -4.94 -36.25
C ARG A 459 -6.43 -6.35 -35.91
N LEU A 460 -6.70 -6.62 -34.64
CA LEU A 460 -7.30 -7.89 -34.21
C LEU A 460 -8.67 -8.12 -34.84
N GLY A 461 -9.46 -7.07 -35.04
CA GLY A 461 -10.70 -7.12 -35.79
C GLY A 461 -10.51 -7.62 -37.23
N TYR A 462 -9.54 -7.06 -37.96
CA TYR A 462 -9.21 -7.51 -39.31
C TYR A 462 -8.68 -8.94 -39.36
N GLU A 463 -7.79 -9.31 -38.43
CA GLU A 463 -7.24 -10.67 -38.34
C GLU A 463 -8.36 -11.70 -38.05
N ARG A 464 -9.29 -11.36 -37.16
CA ARG A 464 -10.47 -12.18 -36.87
C ARG A 464 -11.40 -12.31 -38.07
N GLN A 465 -11.68 -11.22 -38.78
CA GLN A 465 -12.49 -11.25 -39.99
C GLN A 465 -11.86 -12.16 -41.05
N LYS A 466 -10.56 -12.02 -41.30
CA LYS A 466 -9.82 -12.86 -42.24
C LYS A 466 -9.89 -14.34 -41.86
N PHE A 467 -9.73 -14.65 -40.58
CA PHE A 467 -9.86 -16.02 -40.08
C PHE A 467 -11.27 -16.58 -40.26
N GLU A 468 -12.31 -15.77 -40.03
CA GLU A 468 -13.70 -16.16 -40.26
C GLU A 468 -13.99 -16.39 -41.76
N GLU A 469 -13.41 -15.58 -42.65
CA GLU A 469 -13.46 -15.77 -44.11
C GLU A 469 -12.76 -17.06 -44.55
N GLU A 470 -11.54 -17.33 -44.06
CA GLU A 470 -10.81 -18.58 -44.32
C GLU A 470 -11.59 -19.81 -43.83
N ARG A 471 -12.20 -19.72 -42.64
CA ARG A 471 -13.08 -20.77 -42.11
C ARG A 471 -14.32 -20.96 -42.99
N ALA A 472 -14.95 -19.87 -43.44
CA ALA A 472 -16.11 -19.94 -44.34
C ALA A 472 -15.73 -20.56 -45.70
N LEU A 473 -14.56 -20.24 -46.25
CA LEU A 473 -14.02 -20.86 -47.45
C LEU A 473 -13.77 -22.35 -47.26
N LEU A 474 -13.19 -22.75 -46.13
CA LEU A 474 -12.95 -24.15 -45.79
C LEU A 474 -14.26 -24.93 -45.69
N VAL A 475 -15.27 -24.39 -45.00
CA VAL A 475 -16.60 -24.99 -44.90
C VAL A 475 -17.27 -25.08 -46.26
N LYS A 476 -17.16 -24.02 -47.09
CA LYS A 476 -17.65 -24.03 -48.47
C LYS A 476 -16.96 -25.12 -49.31
N GLN A 477 -15.64 -25.27 -49.19
CA GLN A 477 -14.89 -26.31 -49.90
C GLN A 477 -15.29 -27.71 -49.42
N GLN A 478 -15.44 -27.91 -48.11
CA GLN A 478 -15.95 -29.17 -47.55
C GLN A 478 -17.35 -29.49 -48.08
N PHE A 479 -18.25 -28.51 -48.09
CA PHE A 479 -19.61 -28.68 -48.63
C PHE A 479 -19.57 -29.04 -50.12
N LEU A 480 -18.80 -28.31 -50.93
CA LEU A 480 -18.63 -28.60 -52.36
C LEU A 480 -17.99 -29.98 -52.60
N SER A 481 -17.07 -30.43 -51.75
CA SER A 481 -16.47 -31.77 -51.84
C SER A 481 -17.39 -32.91 -51.42
N LEU A 482 -18.39 -32.62 -50.59
CA LEU A 482 -19.36 -33.58 -50.08
C LEU A 482 -20.67 -33.62 -50.90
N THR A 483 -20.87 -32.67 -51.82
CA THR A 483 -22.08 -32.61 -52.66
C THR A 483 -21.87 -33.43 -53.94
N PRO A 484 -22.53 -34.58 -54.13
CA PRO A 484 -22.39 -35.37 -55.34
C PRO A 484 -23.39 -34.86 -56.39
N PHE A 485 -23.01 -33.84 -57.16
CA PHE A 485 -23.66 -33.58 -58.45
C PHE A 485 -22.65 -33.63 -59.59
N VAL A 486 -22.88 -34.67 -60.39
CA VAL A 486 -22.21 -35.20 -61.56
C VAL A 486 -21.96 -34.16 -62.66
N ASP A 487 -20.83 -34.32 -63.36
CA ASP A 487 -20.81 -34.11 -64.82
C ASP A 487 -19.94 -35.20 -65.48
N HIS A 488 -20.56 -36.36 -65.70
CA HIS A 488 -20.06 -37.38 -66.63
C HIS A 488 -20.26 -36.84 -68.05
N LYS A 489 -19.27 -36.14 -68.61
CA LYS A 489 -19.19 -35.97 -70.06
C LYS A 489 -18.67 -37.26 -70.67
N GLY A 490 -19.61 -38.04 -71.19
CA GLY A 490 -19.38 -39.33 -71.82
C GLY A 490 -18.49 -39.25 -73.05
N THR A 491 -17.64 -40.27 -73.18
CA THR A 491 -17.01 -40.66 -74.45
C THR A 491 -18.01 -41.45 -75.30
N PRO A 492 -17.97 -41.29 -76.63
CA PRO A 492 -19.02 -41.72 -77.55
C PRO A 492 -18.79 -43.16 -78.03
N THR A 493 -19.87 -43.88 -78.37
CA THR A 493 -19.98 -45.07 -79.26
C THR A 493 -21.29 -45.80 -78.90
N TRP A 494 -22.25 -46.15 -79.77
CA TRP A 494 -22.23 -46.62 -81.16
C TRP A 494 -23.52 -46.25 -81.95
N LYS A 495 -23.35 -46.31 -83.27
CA LYS A 495 -24.25 -46.20 -84.43
C LYS A 495 -25.64 -46.85 -84.28
N THR A 496 -26.65 -46.36 -85.01
CA THR A 496 -27.25 -47.04 -86.21
C THR A 496 -28.08 -46.05 -87.04
N MET A 497 -28.12 -46.33 -88.34
CA MET A 497 -28.59 -45.62 -89.54
C MET A 497 -30.05 -45.15 -89.54
N THR A 498 -30.34 -44.13 -90.36
CA THR A 498 -31.20 -44.27 -91.57
C THR A 498 -30.99 -43.09 -92.53
N SER A 499 -30.89 -43.43 -93.82
CA SER A 499 -30.89 -42.57 -95.01
C SER A 499 -32.15 -41.72 -95.16
N PHE A 500 -32.07 -40.56 -95.81
CA PHE A 500 -32.99 -40.14 -96.90
C PHE A 500 -32.41 -38.94 -97.67
N THR A 501 -32.37 -39.10 -99.00
CA THR A 501 -32.15 -38.12 -100.11
C THR A 501 -30.86 -37.33 -100.16
#